data_AF-A0A2W4NUP2-F1
#
_entry.id   AF-A0A2W4NUP2-F1
#
_cell.length_a   1.000
_cell.length_b   1.000
_cell.length_c   1.000
_cell.angle_alpha   90.00
_cell.angle_beta   90.00
_cell.angle_gamma   90.00
#
_symmetry.space_group_name_H-M   'P 1'
#
loop_
_entity.id
_entity.type
_entity.pdbx_description
1 polymer ?
#
loop_
_entity_poly.entity_id
_entity_poly.type
_entity_poly.pdbx_seq_one_letter_code
_entity_poly.pdbx_strand_id
1 'polypeptide(L)'
;MQDRKRNHLLLVALIAALLPFRVVAQSSVTLQVDAGKVGAPIQPTMWGIFFEDINFAADGGIYAEMIKNRSFEFADPRMGWQEHKYDRFSLNRESGSMTIINRVGKTTNPRFARVTTNASKGYGITNEGFGGRGVKKGGKN
;
A
#
# COMPACT_ATOMS: atom_id res chain seq x y z
N MET A 1 35.95 43.62 -13.20
CA MET A 1 35.18 42.37 -12.97
C MET A 1 36.02 41.24 -12.33
N GLN A 2 37.36 41.23 -12.53
CA GLN A 2 38.31 40.24 -12.01
C GLN A 2 38.53 40.32 -10.46
N ASP A 3 38.65 41.52 -9.90
CA ASP A 3 38.95 41.73 -8.47
C ASP A 3 37.84 41.28 -7.53
N ARG A 4 36.58 41.43 -7.94
CA ARG A 4 35.43 40.98 -7.14
C ARG A 4 35.47 39.46 -6.96
N LYS A 5 35.83 38.72 -8.01
CA LYS A 5 36.00 37.26 -7.96
C LYS A 5 37.17 36.85 -7.06
N ARG A 6 38.31 37.56 -7.13
CA ARG A 6 39.48 37.33 -6.27
C ARG A 6 39.16 37.53 -4.78
N ASN A 7 38.44 38.60 -4.44
CA ASN A 7 38.05 38.88 -3.06
C ASN A 7 37.03 37.87 -2.52
N HIS A 8 36.10 37.36 -3.34
CA HIS A 8 35.20 36.28 -2.95
C HIS A 8 35.95 34.95 -2.74
N LEU A 9 36.94 34.64 -3.59
CA LEU A 9 37.80 33.46 -3.41
C LEU A 9 38.61 33.52 -2.12
N LEU A 10 39.19 34.68 -1.79
CA LEU A 10 39.92 34.89 -0.54
C LEU A 10 39.01 34.79 0.69
N LEU A 11 37.78 35.31 0.59
CA LEU A 11 36.79 35.22 1.67
C LEU A 11 36.32 33.79 1.91
N VAL A 12 36.10 33.01 0.84
CA VAL A 12 35.75 31.58 0.95
C VAL A 12 36.88 30.77 1.57
N ALA A 13 38.14 31.04 1.18
CA ALA A 13 39.31 30.40 1.78
C ALA A 13 39.45 30.74 3.28
N LEU A 14 39.19 31.99 3.66
CA LEU A 14 39.24 32.42 5.06
C LEU A 14 38.13 31.78 5.90
N ILE A 15 36.91 31.66 5.36
CA ILE A 15 35.79 30.98 6.03
C ILE A 15 36.07 29.48 6.18
N ALA A 16 36.64 28.84 5.16
CA ALA A 16 37.03 27.42 5.23
C ALA A 16 38.13 27.16 6.27
N ALA A 17 39.08 28.10 6.45
CA ALA A 17 40.15 27.99 7.45
C ALA A 17 39.67 28.23 8.89
N LEU A 18 38.55 28.94 9.08
CA LEU A 18 37.98 29.27 10.40
C LEU A 18 36.96 28.24 10.92
N LEU A 19 36.62 27.21 10.13
CA LEU A 19 35.73 26.13 10.54
C LEU A 19 36.54 24.98 11.16
N PRO A 20 36.55 24.79 12.49
CA PRO A 20 37.21 23.65 13.09
C PRO A 20 36.45 22.37 12.75
N PHE A 21 37.03 21.53 11.88
CA PHE A 21 36.58 20.14 11.71
C PHE A 21 36.88 19.36 13.00
N ARG A 22 35.88 19.21 13.87
CA ARG A 22 35.95 18.32 15.02
C ARG A 22 35.73 16.88 14.53
N VAL A 23 36.82 16.16 14.28
CA VAL A 23 36.76 14.71 14.10
C VAL A 23 36.67 14.09 15.50
N VAL A 24 35.48 13.66 15.91
CA VAL A 24 35.30 12.86 17.12
C VAL A 24 35.65 11.42 16.75
N ALA A 25 36.75 10.90 17.29
CA ALA A 25 37.04 9.48 17.21
C ALA A 25 36.01 8.70 18.03
N GLN A 26 35.53 7.57 17.50
CA GLN A 26 34.60 6.72 18.23
C GLN A 26 35.30 6.13 19.46
N SER A 27 34.68 6.28 20.63
CA SER A 27 35.18 5.67 21.87
C SER A 27 35.18 4.15 21.74
N SER A 28 36.26 3.50 22.17
CA SER A 28 36.34 2.05 22.18
C SER A 28 35.43 1.48 23.28
N VAL A 29 34.62 0.49 22.91
CA VAL A 29 33.82 -0.31 23.84
C VAL A 29 34.38 -1.73 23.81
N THR A 30 34.77 -2.24 24.98
CA THR A 30 35.21 -3.63 25.12
C THR A 30 34.05 -4.49 25.57
N LEU A 31 33.64 -5.46 24.75
CA LEU A 31 32.68 -6.50 25.12
C LEU A 31 33.45 -7.79 25.47
N GLN A 32 33.42 -8.20 26.73
CA GLN A 32 33.96 -9.49 27.17
C GLN A 32 32.83 -10.52 27.29
N VAL A 33 33.00 -11.67 26.64
CA VAL A 33 32.05 -12.78 26.66
C VAL A 33 32.74 -14.01 27.25
N ASP A 34 32.17 -14.56 28.31
CA ASP A 34 32.61 -15.82 28.93
C ASP A 34 31.71 -16.97 28.44
N ALA A 35 32.20 -17.74 27.46
CA ALA A 35 31.47 -18.87 26.90
C ALA A 35 31.41 -20.09 27.83
N GLY A 36 32.22 -20.14 28.90
CA GLY A 36 32.21 -21.21 29.90
C GLY A 36 31.09 -21.06 30.93
N LYS A 37 30.53 -19.85 31.06
CA LYS A 37 29.45 -19.53 32.00
C LYS A 37 28.08 -19.62 31.33
N VAL A 38 27.58 -20.85 31.17
CA VAL A 38 26.26 -21.10 30.57
C VAL A 38 25.14 -20.53 31.45
N GLY A 39 24.28 -19.70 30.86
CA GLY A 39 23.10 -19.11 31.50
C GLY A 39 21.83 -19.95 31.31
N ALA A 40 20.67 -19.29 31.41
CA ALA A 40 19.38 -19.94 31.18
C ALA A 40 19.20 -20.37 29.70
N PRO A 41 18.49 -21.48 29.43
CA PRO A 41 18.18 -21.89 28.07
C PRO A 41 17.27 -20.87 27.38
N ILE A 42 17.64 -20.50 26.15
CA ILE A 42 16.83 -19.67 25.25
C ILE A 42 15.63 -20.51 24.80
N GLN A 43 14.42 -20.10 25.18
CA GLN A 43 13.20 -20.81 24.78
C GLN A 43 12.96 -20.64 23.26
N PRO A 44 12.57 -21.70 22.53
CA PRO A 44 12.25 -21.60 21.10
C PRO A 44 11.11 -20.61 20.79
N THR A 45 10.24 -20.37 21.77
CA THR A 45 9.09 -19.46 21.66
C THR A 45 9.43 -17.99 21.86
N MET A 46 10.69 -17.63 22.15
CA MET A 46 11.08 -16.22 22.25
C MET A 46 11.00 -15.47 20.92
N TRP A 47 10.91 -16.19 19.80
CA TRP A 47 10.72 -15.61 18.48
C TRP A 47 9.43 -16.12 17.85
N GLY A 48 8.58 -15.19 17.40
CA GLY A 48 7.30 -15.50 16.80
C GLY A 48 6.82 -14.37 15.90
N ILE A 49 5.63 -14.55 15.31
CA ILE A 49 4.98 -13.56 14.44
C ILE A 49 3.73 -13.05 15.16
N PHE A 50 3.63 -11.73 15.28
CA PHE A 50 2.37 -11.06 15.60
C PHE A 50 1.64 -10.74 14.30
N PHE A 51 0.33 -11.01 14.25
CA PHE A 51 -0.48 -10.77 13.08
C PHE A 51 -1.75 -9.99 13.45
N GLU A 52 -1.92 -8.86 12.79
CA GLU A 52 -3.15 -8.07 12.75
C GLU A 52 -3.44 -7.68 11.31
N ASP A 53 -4.70 -7.41 10.98
CA ASP A 53 -5.04 -6.82 9.68
C ASP A 53 -4.80 -5.32 9.71
N ILE A 54 -3.55 -4.93 9.48
CA ILE A 54 -3.13 -3.53 9.32
C ILE A 54 -2.45 -3.37 7.96
N ASN A 55 -2.68 -2.23 7.30
CA ASN A 55 -2.04 -1.90 6.02
C ASN A 55 -2.18 -2.99 4.94
N PHE A 56 -3.35 -3.65 4.87
CA PHE A 56 -3.62 -4.76 3.93
C PHE A 56 -2.80 -6.03 4.18
N ALA A 57 -2.36 -6.28 5.42
CA ALA A 57 -1.61 -7.49 5.77
C ALA A 57 -2.47 -8.76 5.70
N ALA A 58 -3.77 -8.69 6.01
CA ALA A 58 -4.69 -9.79 5.80
C ALA A 58 -5.34 -9.70 4.41
N ASP A 59 -6.31 -8.79 4.25
CA ASP A 59 -7.01 -8.59 2.99
C ASP A 59 -6.13 -7.79 2.01
N GLY A 60 -5.70 -8.45 0.94
CA GLY A 60 -4.70 -7.93 0.00
C GLY A 60 -3.26 -8.35 0.32
N GLY A 61 -3.07 -9.08 1.42
CA GLY A 61 -1.78 -9.62 1.86
C GLY A 61 -1.80 -11.13 1.88
N ILE A 62 -1.84 -11.74 3.07
CA ILE A 62 -1.77 -13.20 3.22
C ILE A 62 -3.07 -13.91 2.78
N TYR A 63 -4.21 -13.23 2.79
CA TYR A 63 -5.45 -13.79 2.24
C TYR A 63 -5.45 -13.65 0.71
N ALA A 64 -5.53 -14.78 0.01
CA ALA A 64 -5.35 -14.87 -1.43
C ALA A 64 -6.49 -14.26 -2.28
N GLU A 65 -7.45 -13.55 -1.67
CA GLU A 65 -8.51 -12.85 -2.40
C GLU A 65 -7.92 -11.67 -3.17
N MET A 66 -8.23 -11.61 -4.46
CA MET A 66 -7.75 -10.57 -5.36
C MET A 66 -8.79 -9.48 -5.62
N ILE A 67 -10.05 -9.71 -5.24
CA ILE A 67 -11.17 -8.78 -5.41
C ILE A 67 -11.35 -7.97 -4.14
N LYS A 68 -10.99 -6.69 -4.21
CA LYS A 68 -11.21 -5.76 -3.11
C LYS A 68 -12.69 -5.52 -2.91
N ASN A 69 -13.17 -5.56 -1.66
CA ASN A 69 -14.55 -5.27 -1.33
C ASN A 69 -15.55 -6.12 -2.15
N ARG A 70 -15.28 -7.43 -2.27
CA ARG A 70 -16.07 -8.37 -3.08
C ARG A 70 -17.55 -8.47 -2.70
N SER A 71 -17.88 -8.10 -1.47
CA SER A 71 -19.24 -8.14 -0.90
C SER A 71 -19.87 -6.77 -0.69
N PHE A 72 -19.23 -5.67 -1.10
CA PHE A 72 -19.77 -4.31 -0.98
C PHE A 72 -20.00 -3.85 0.48
N GLU A 73 -19.28 -4.42 1.44
CA GLU A 73 -19.45 -4.19 2.88
C GLU A 73 -18.67 -3.00 3.42
N PHE A 74 -17.76 -2.42 2.62
CA PHE A 74 -17.01 -1.25 3.03
C PHE A 74 -17.92 -0.03 3.23
N ALA A 75 -17.41 0.98 3.93
CA ALA A 75 -18.14 2.23 4.18
C ALA A 75 -18.58 2.88 2.87
N ASP A 76 -17.69 2.95 1.88
CA ASP A 76 -18.05 3.14 0.48
C ASP A 76 -18.29 1.76 -0.17
N PRO A 77 -19.54 1.40 -0.48
CA PRO A 77 -19.85 0.10 -1.04
C PRO A 77 -19.27 -0.10 -2.44
N ARG A 78 -18.96 0.97 -3.18
CA ARG A 78 -18.37 0.90 -4.53
C ARG A 78 -16.85 0.91 -4.51
N MET A 79 -16.21 1.03 -3.34
CA MET A 79 -14.75 1.04 -3.25
C MET A 79 -14.15 -0.18 -3.95
N GLY A 80 -13.15 0.05 -4.79
CA GLY A 80 -12.48 -0.98 -5.59
C GLY A 80 -13.16 -1.30 -6.91
N TRP A 81 -14.40 -0.86 -7.16
CA TRP A 81 -15.17 -1.16 -8.37
C TRP A 81 -15.29 0.07 -9.29
N GLN A 82 -15.12 -0.15 -10.58
CA GLN A 82 -15.23 0.88 -11.62
C GLN A 82 -16.18 0.42 -12.72
N GLU A 83 -17.03 1.33 -13.21
CA GLU A 83 -17.98 1.08 -14.30
C GLU A 83 -17.39 1.51 -15.66
N HIS A 84 -17.64 0.71 -16.70
CA HIS A 84 -17.22 0.97 -18.08
C HIS A 84 -18.43 1.22 -18.97
N LYS A 85 -18.30 2.21 -19.88
CA LYS A 85 -19.39 2.67 -20.76
C LYS A 85 -20.67 3.11 -20.01
N TYR A 86 -20.52 3.61 -18.79
CA TYR A 86 -21.59 4.34 -18.08
C TYR A 86 -21.70 5.76 -18.65
N ASP A 87 -22.87 6.11 -19.16
CA ASP A 87 -23.18 7.49 -19.56
C ASP A 87 -24.59 7.84 -19.12
N ARG A 88 -24.70 8.78 -18.19
CA ARG A 88 -25.98 9.18 -17.57
C ARG A 88 -26.84 10.03 -18.49
N PHE A 89 -26.24 10.71 -19.47
CA PHE A 89 -26.89 11.76 -20.26
C PHE A 89 -26.92 11.46 -21.76
N SER A 90 -26.36 10.33 -22.18
CA SER A 90 -26.38 9.88 -23.57
C SER A 90 -27.51 8.91 -23.86
N LEU A 91 -28.03 8.96 -25.09
CA LEU A 91 -28.88 7.93 -25.69
C LEU A 91 -28.09 6.64 -26.02
N ASN A 92 -26.93 6.44 -25.39
CA ASN A 92 -26.06 5.30 -25.62
C ASN A 92 -26.83 4.00 -25.33
N ARG A 93 -27.21 3.33 -26.41
CA ARG A 93 -27.93 2.04 -26.37
C ARG A 93 -27.06 0.92 -25.81
N GLU A 94 -25.74 1.09 -25.75
CA GLU A 94 -24.78 0.17 -25.14
C GLU A 94 -24.43 0.52 -23.68
N SER A 95 -25.06 1.54 -23.11
CA SER A 95 -24.82 1.93 -21.72
C SER A 95 -25.45 0.94 -20.73
N GLY A 96 -24.95 0.99 -19.51
CA GLY A 96 -25.54 0.31 -18.36
C GLY A 96 -25.24 1.08 -17.09
N SER A 97 -25.62 0.53 -15.94
CA SER A 97 -25.32 1.09 -14.62
C SER A 97 -25.23 0.01 -13.54
N MET A 98 -24.45 0.29 -12.51
CA MET A 98 -24.33 -0.51 -11.29
C MET A 98 -24.94 0.24 -10.11
N THR A 99 -25.95 -0.38 -9.49
CA THR A 99 -26.58 0.12 -8.27
C THR A 99 -26.33 -0.85 -7.12
N ILE A 100 -25.90 -0.33 -5.98
CA ILE A 100 -25.76 -1.12 -4.75
C ILE A 100 -27.11 -1.12 -4.04
N ILE A 101 -27.63 -2.31 -3.73
CA ILE A 101 -28.93 -2.51 -3.09
C ILE A 101 -28.71 -3.10 -1.71
N ASN A 102 -29.33 -2.48 -0.69
CA ASN A 102 -29.38 -3.00 0.67
C ASN A 102 -30.57 -3.97 0.81
N ARG A 103 -30.32 -5.18 1.28
CA ARG A 103 -31.33 -6.19 1.57
C ARG A 103 -31.97 -5.91 2.92
N VAL A 104 -33.29 -5.75 2.92
CA VAL A 104 -34.07 -5.58 4.16
C VAL A 104 -34.02 -6.88 4.97
N GLY A 105 -33.76 -6.77 6.28
CA GLY A 105 -33.78 -7.92 7.20
C GLY A 105 -32.58 -8.87 7.09
N LYS A 106 -31.51 -8.50 6.36
CA LYS A 106 -30.26 -9.26 6.33
C LYS A 106 -29.16 -8.49 7.04
N THR A 107 -28.54 -9.13 8.04
CA THR A 107 -27.42 -8.57 8.82
C THR A 107 -26.07 -9.04 8.30
N THR A 108 -25.98 -10.29 7.81
CA THR A 108 -24.80 -10.82 7.13
C THR A 108 -24.88 -10.54 5.64
N ASN A 109 -23.84 -9.91 5.08
CA ASN A 109 -23.79 -9.53 3.67
C ASN A 109 -25.08 -8.76 3.26
N PRO A 110 -25.43 -7.64 3.90
CA PRO A 110 -26.63 -6.87 3.57
C PRO A 110 -26.68 -6.40 2.12
N ARG A 111 -25.54 -6.24 1.44
CA ARG A 111 -25.49 -5.58 0.13
C ARG A 111 -25.34 -6.54 -1.03
N PHE A 112 -25.70 -6.06 -2.23
CA PHE A 112 -25.32 -6.66 -3.50
C PHE A 112 -25.35 -5.60 -4.61
N ALA A 113 -24.55 -5.80 -5.64
CA ALA A 113 -24.60 -5.00 -6.86
C ALA A 113 -25.67 -5.53 -7.82
N ARG A 114 -26.56 -4.65 -8.26
CA ARG A 114 -27.43 -4.86 -9.41
C ARG A 114 -26.84 -4.13 -10.61
N VAL A 115 -26.57 -4.89 -11.66
CA VAL A 115 -26.14 -4.37 -12.96
C VAL A 115 -27.33 -4.37 -13.91
N THR A 116 -27.60 -3.24 -14.53
CA THR A 116 -28.61 -3.09 -15.58
C THR A 116 -27.91 -2.59 -16.84
N THR A 117 -28.13 -3.27 -17.96
CA THR A 117 -27.52 -2.92 -19.25
C THR A 117 -28.57 -2.81 -20.34
N ASN A 118 -28.40 -1.84 -21.23
CA ASN A 118 -29.30 -1.60 -22.37
C ASN A 118 -28.91 -2.44 -23.60
N ALA A 119 -27.67 -2.94 -23.66
CA ALA A 119 -27.22 -3.91 -24.65
C ALA A 119 -26.37 -5.01 -24.00
N SER A 120 -26.38 -6.20 -24.59
CA SER A 120 -25.58 -7.35 -24.12
C SER A 120 -24.06 -7.18 -24.33
N LYS A 121 -23.65 -6.22 -25.16
CA LYS A 121 -22.25 -5.89 -25.43
C LYS A 121 -22.04 -4.42 -25.11
N GLY A 122 -21.07 -4.12 -24.25
CA GLY A 122 -20.59 -2.74 -24.05
C GLY A 122 -20.38 -2.36 -22.59
N TYR A 123 -21.39 -2.52 -21.74
CA TYR A 123 -21.28 -2.20 -20.32
C TYR A 123 -20.49 -3.29 -19.56
N GLY A 124 -19.67 -2.87 -18.60
CA GLY A 124 -18.93 -3.78 -17.74
C GLY A 124 -18.50 -3.12 -16.45
N ILE A 125 -18.08 -3.93 -15.49
CA ILE A 125 -17.47 -3.46 -14.25
C ILE A 125 -16.12 -4.15 -14.07
N THR A 126 -15.15 -3.44 -13.50
CA THR A 126 -13.85 -4.00 -13.13
C THR A 126 -13.56 -3.73 -11.68
N ASN A 127 -12.84 -4.66 -11.05
CA ASN A 127 -12.29 -4.46 -9.72
C ASN A 127 -10.78 -4.18 -9.82
N GLU A 128 -10.31 -3.14 -9.14
CA GLU A 128 -8.90 -2.73 -9.15
C GLU A 128 -7.99 -3.62 -8.29
N GLY A 129 -8.58 -4.45 -7.42
CA GLY A 129 -7.86 -5.27 -6.44
C GLY A 129 -7.19 -4.43 -5.36
N PHE A 130 -6.10 -4.94 -4.80
CA PHE A 130 -5.34 -4.29 -3.73
C PHE A 130 -4.08 -3.64 -4.29
N GLY A 131 -4.25 -2.61 -5.13
CA GLY A 131 -3.13 -1.97 -5.84
C GLY A 131 -2.68 -2.71 -7.11
N GLY A 132 -3.54 -3.58 -7.65
CA GLY A 132 -3.28 -4.42 -8.82
C GLY A 132 -3.64 -5.87 -8.57
N ARG A 133 -3.47 -6.72 -9.59
CA ARG A 133 -3.68 -8.16 -9.53
C ARG A 133 -2.57 -8.91 -10.24
N GLY A 134 -1.98 -9.89 -9.56
CA GLY A 134 -0.99 -10.77 -10.17
C GLY A 134 -1.64 -11.78 -11.10
N VAL A 135 -1.47 -11.62 -12.41
CA VAL A 135 -1.98 -12.58 -13.41
C VAL A 135 -0.84 -13.47 -13.88
N LYS A 136 -0.96 -14.78 -13.65
CA LYS A 136 0.05 -15.77 -14.05
C LYS A 136 -0.44 -16.60 -15.23
N LYS A 137 0.42 -16.79 -16.25
CA LYS A 137 0.14 -17.70 -17.37
C LYS A 137 -0.15 -19.11 -16.84
N GLY A 138 -1.28 -19.68 -17.25
CA GLY A 138 -1.72 -21.01 -16.80
C GLY A 138 -2.32 -21.04 -15.39
N GLY A 139 -2.40 -19.88 -14.71
CA GLY A 139 -3.22 -19.75 -13.51
C GLY A 139 -4.70 -19.90 -13.87
N LYS A 140 -5.44 -20.65 -13.06
CA LYS A 140 -6.90 -20.68 -13.11
C LYS A 140 -7.40 -19.60 -12.17
N ASN A 141 -8.22 -18.69 -12.68
CA ASN A 141 -8.95 -17.70 -11.88
C ASN A 141 -10.25 -18.30 -11.36
#